data_AF-A0A410RRP4-F1
#
_entry.id   AF-A0A410RRP4-F1
#
_cell.length_a   1.000
_cell.length_b   1.000
_cell.length_c   1.000
_cell.angle_alpha   90.00
_cell.angle_beta   90.00
_cell.angle_gamma   90.00
#
_symmetry.space_group_name_H-M   'P 1'
#
loop_
_entity.id
_entity.type
_entity.pdbx_description
1 polymer ?
#
loop_
_entity_poly.entity_id
_entity_poly.type
_entity_poly.pdbx_seq_one_letter_code
_entity_poly.pdbx_strand_id
1 'polypeptide(L)'
;MSNWSAWLFPCLALLTPGCMPLEADDAREPESQQQALPGSEVIDFASASTQANTDASGKSGGMSVLKTNSSNCTVGAYADCYAQYIEFSPSYTGYLSFNLSSLTQAAPTPAQVTQLSLLTKYQGPGVATSYYQWQLYRFSTSSWVSIANSQGRGDWVWTPALTLALPTTEVASNFVSSSGEIRARLIKGAGTDAAQLDSLRLQVAWDTNAEDPACTVPAFPKGTTWMWDLEHDSIPSNLNAQVYVVDLFNTTAAKIQEYKTAGKKVVCYFSAGSYENWREDANQFPQDTYCTPGENCAQSVHIMGDWCTSGGGCEWWLDHRKPAVRTVMTSRMQLAKNKGCDAVEPDNIDGYSHDDEINCTDQACWGLTSANQLDYNRWLATTAHSLCLGIALKNDVDQIPALADSFDFAINEECQRFNECGAYKTWFTNKNKAVFNAEYRKDSGGDIINWTSCTGTGATCACGESGFAQGDMRTLVFSTASVRYDNLQFTCW
;
A
#
# COMPACT_ATOMS: atom_id res chain seq x y z
N MET A 1 -16.33 -5.32 65.48
CA MET A 1 -16.15 -5.68 64.06
C MET A 1 -14.67 -5.97 63.85
N SER A 2 -14.39 -7.25 63.58
CA SER A 2 -13.15 -7.90 63.14
C SER A 2 -11.79 -7.21 63.35
N ASN A 3 -11.00 -7.81 64.24
CA ASN A 3 -9.57 -7.62 64.46
C ASN A 3 -8.76 -8.72 63.73
N TRP A 4 -7.62 -8.33 63.16
CA TRP A 4 -6.28 -8.98 63.21
C TRP A 4 -6.10 -10.46 62.81
N SER A 5 -5.08 -10.74 61.98
CA SER A 5 -3.89 -11.57 62.31
C SER A 5 -3.29 -12.25 61.06
N ALA A 6 -1.97 -12.13 60.89
CA ALA A 6 -1.14 -12.99 60.03
C ALA A 6 -0.55 -14.13 60.87
N TRP A 7 -0.53 -15.39 60.40
CA TRP A 7 0.31 -16.48 60.91
C TRP A 7 0.57 -17.56 59.84
N LEU A 8 1.69 -18.25 60.03
CA LEU A 8 2.40 -19.21 59.18
C LEU A 8 1.83 -20.66 59.18
N PHE A 9 2.10 -21.39 58.07
CA PHE A 9 2.43 -22.84 57.86
C PHE A 9 1.77 -23.96 58.73
N PRO A 10 1.42 -25.16 58.18
CA PRO A 10 2.44 -26.13 57.73
C PRO A 10 2.09 -27.10 56.59
N CYS A 11 3.16 -27.71 56.06
CA CYS A 11 3.16 -28.91 55.23
C CYS A 11 2.40 -30.08 55.86
N LEU A 12 1.63 -30.81 55.05
CA LEU A 12 1.40 -32.24 55.25
C LEU A 12 1.61 -32.97 53.92
N ALA A 13 2.71 -33.70 53.84
CA ALA A 13 3.04 -34.61 52.76
C ALA A 13 2.30 -35.94 52.98
N LEU A 14 1.66 -36.46 51.94
CA LEU A 14 1.33 -37.87 51.80
C LEU A 14 1.98 -38.38 50.51
N LEU A 15 2.84 -39.38 50.70
CA LEU A 15 3.66 -40.07 49.71
C LEU A 15 2.81 -41.00 48.83
N THR A 16 3.09 -41.05 47.52
CA THR A 16 3.56 -42.25 46.78
C THR A 16 3.79 -41.93 45.29
N PRO A 17 4.63 -42.71 44.56
CA PRO A 17 5.40 -42.22 43.42
C PRO A 17 4.75 -42.58 42.07
N GLY A 18 4.83 -41.66 41.12
CA GLY A 18 4.52 -41.93 39.72
C GLY A 18 5.23 -40.90 38.85
N CYS A 19 6.17 -41.36 38.04
CA CYS A 19 6.79 -40.54 36.99
C CYS A 19 5.68 -39.97 36.09
N MET A 20 5.72 -38.66 35.84
CA MET A 20 5.01 -38.04 34.71
C MET A 20 6.02 -37.20 33.91
N PRO A 21 6.00 -37.31 32.57
CA PRO A 21 6.93 -36.62 31.69
C PRO A 21 6.56 -35.14 31.52
N LEU A 22 7.57 -34.34 31.18
CA LEU A 22 7.42 -32.97 30.68
C LEU A 22 6.74 -33.01 29.30
N GLU A 23 5.42 -32.89 29.27
CA GLU A 23 4.67 -32.42 28.11
C GLU A 23 4.35 -30.95 28.36
N ALA A 24 4.97 -30.06 27.57
CA ALA A 24 4.56 -28.67 27.49
C ALA A 24 3.45 -28.56 26.44
N ASP A 25 2.37 -27.90 26.84
CA ASP A 25 1.16 -27.62 26.07
C ASP A 25 1.46 -27.17 24.63
N ASP A 26 1.02 -27.97 23.65
CA ASP A 26 0.87 -27.57 22.26
C ASP A 26 -0.60 -27.34 21.98
N ALA A 27 -1.00 -26.07 22.00
CA ALA A 27 -2.30 -25.62 21.54
C ALA A 27 -2.11 -24.34 20.74
N ARG A 28 -2.22 -24.45 19.41
CA ARG A 28 -2.68 -23.34 18.57
C ARG A 28 -3.66 -23.83 17.53
N GLU A 29 -4.90 -23.40 17.73
CA GLU A 29 -6.00 -23.38 16.77
C GLU A 29 -5.65 -22.61 15.48
N PRO A 30 -6.39 -22.84 14.37
CA PRO A 30 -6.12 -22.18 13.10
C PRO A 30 -6.56 -20.70 13.14
N GLU A 31 -5.75 -19.84 12.52
CA GLU A 31 -6.06 -18.44 12.17
C GLU A 31 -6.55 -17.51 13.30
N SER A 32 -5.70 -17.28 14.30
CA SER A 32 -5.66 -15.94 14.89
C SER A 32 -4.66 -15.11 14.09
N GLN A 33 -5.15 -14.09 13.37
CA GLN A 33 -4.31 -13.06 12.78
C GLN A 33 -3.52 -12.41 13.91
N GLN A 34 -2.26 -12.80 14.05
CA GLN A 34 -1.30 -12.09 14.86
C GLN A 34 -1.16 -10.71 14.19
N GLN A 35 -1.76 -9.68 14.80
CA GLN A 35 -1.62 -8.30 14.34
C GLN A 35 -0.14 -8.04 14.04
N ALA A 36 0.17 -7.80 12.76
CA ALA A 36 1.54 -7.53 12.34
C ALA A 36 2.05 -6.34 13.17
N LEU A 37 3.21 -6.50 13.81
CA LEU A 37 3.84 -5.37 14.48
C LEU A 37 4.11 -4.28 13.43
N PRO A 38 3.86 -3.00 13.73
CA PRO A 38 4.23 -1.92 12.83
C PRO A 38 5.70 -2.04 12.44
N GLY A 39 6.00 -2.05 11.14
CA GLY A 39 7.37 -2.17 10.67
C GLY A 39 7.92 -3.60 10.54
N SER A 40 7.10 -4.65 10.59
CA SER A 40 7.54 -5.99 10.18
C SER A 40 6.42 -6.89 9.68
N GLU A 41 6.67 -7.61 8.58
CA GLU A 41 5.73 -8.58 7.99
C GLU A 41 6.44 -9.76 7.35
N VAL A 42 5.70 -10.85 7.17
CA VAL A 42 6.15 -12.04 6.43
C VAL A 42 5.45 -12.06 5.07
N ILE A 43 6.24 -12.16 4.00
CA ILE A 43 5.76 -12.25 2.62
C ILE A 43 6.15 -13.58 1.98
N ASP A 44 5.26 -14.05 1.11
CA ASP A 44 5.52 -15.18 0.22
C ASP A 44 6.31 -14.73 -1.02
N PHE A 45 6.93 -15.67 -1.72
CA PHE A 45 7.55 -15.36 -3.01
C PHE A 45 6.47 -15.01 -4.06
N ALA A 46 6.79 -14.03 -4.90
CA ALA A 46 5.97 -13.57 -6.00
C ALA A 46 6.22 -14.38 -7.29
N SER A 47 7.48 -14.69 -7.58
CA SER A 47 7.88 -15.43 -8.78
C SER A 47 9.10 -16.31 -8.56
N ALA A 48 9.37 -17.18 -9.54
CA ALA A 48 10.53 -18.05 -9.59
C ALA A 48 11.27 -17.87 -10.91
N SER A 49 12.61 -17.89 -10.88
CA SER A 49 13.43 -17.78 -12.09
C SER A 49 13.53 -19.08 -12.89
N THR A 50 12.95 -20.18 -12.40
CA THR A 50 13.05 -21.52 -13.00
C THR A 50 11.69 -22.09 -13.35
N GLN A 51 11.57 -22.68 -14.54
CA GLN A 51 10.35 -23.35 -15.01
C GLN A 51 10.27 -24.85 -14.69
N ALA A 52 11.30 -25.46 -14.10
CA ALA A 52 11.32 -26.91 -13.84
C ALA A 52 11.92 -27.23 -12.46
N ASN A 53 11.05 -27.35 -11.45
CA ASN A 53 11.31 -28.20 -10.30
C ASN A 53 10.42 -29.44 -10.48
N THR A 54 10.98 -30.62 -10.29
CA THR A 54 10.20 -31.86 -10.21
C THR A 54 9.60 -31.94 -8.82
N ASP A 55 8.27 -31.97 -8.73
CA ASP A 55 7.63 -32.54 -7.55
C ASP A 55 7.90 -34.05 -7.48
N ALA A 56 7.63 -34.67 -6.34
CA ALA A 56 7.82 -36.12 -6.14
C ALA A 56 6.94 -36.99 -7.08
N SER A 57 6.03 -36.41 -7.86
CA SER A 57 5.18 -37.09 -8.85
C SER A 57 5.69 -36.99 -10.30
N GLY A 58 6.82 -36.30 -10.53
CA GLY A 58 7.34 -36.04 -11.87
C GLY A 58 6.51 -35.01 -12.65
N LYS A 59 5.63 -34.24 -11.98
CA LYS A 59 4.97 -33.07 -12.57
C LYS A 59 5.82 -31.85 -12.35
N SER A 60 5.96 -31.06 -13.40
CA SER A 60 6.63 -29.76 -13.44
C SER A 60 5.80 -28.64 -12.77
N GLY A 61 5.02 -28.94 -11.73
CA GLY A 61 4.12 -27.98 -11.08
C GLY A 61 3.91 -28.32 -9.60
N GLY A 62 4.09 -27.43 -8.64
CA GLY A 62 4.42 -26.01 -8.74
C GLY A 62 4.89 -25.51 -7.37
N MET A 63 5.59 -24.38 -7.36
CA MET A 63 6.20 -23.86 -6.14
C MET A 63 5.23 -23.40 -5.04
N SER A 64 3.92 -23.56 -5.26
CA SER A 64 2.85 -23.17 -4.33
C SER A 64 2.97 -23.83 -2.97
N VAL A 65 3.51 -25.06 -2.90
CA VAL A 65 3.71 -25.75 -1.60
C VAL A 65 4.68 -25.01 -0.69
N LEU A 66 5.63 -24.22 -1.23
CA LEU A 66 6.58 -23.45 -0.42
C LEU A 66 5.96 -22.28 0.34
N LYS A 67 4.72 -21.89 0.00
CA LYS A 67 3.95 -20.87 0.72
C LYS A 67 3.33 -21.42 2.01
N THR A 68 3.13 -22.74 2.07
CA THR A 68 2.52 -23.45 3.20
C THR A 68 3.60 -24.05 4.10
N ASN A 69 3.62 -23.69 5.38
CA ASN A 69 4.44 -24.37 6.39
C ASN A 69 3.65 -25.59 6.91
N SER A 70 3.74 -26.73 6.23
CA SER A 70 2.85 -27.87 6.45
C SER A 70 3.03 -28.52 7.83
N SER A 71 1.93 -28.86 8.49
CA SER A 71 1.93 -29.68 9.71
C SER A 71 2.25 -31.16 9.43
N ASN A 72 2.13 -31.61 8.18
CA ASN A 72 2.30 -33.01 7.79
C ASN A 72 3.78 -33.45 7.72
N CYS A 73 4.71 -32.52 7.49
CA CYS A 73 6.14 -32.79 7.50
C CYS A 73 6.65 -32.72 8.95
N THR A 74 6.40 -33.76 9.75
CA THR A 74 6.65 -33.76 11.21
C THR A 74 8.14 -33.83 11.58
N VAL A 75 8.52 -33.13 12.65
CA VAL A 75 9.91 -33.05 13.14
C VAL A 75 10.30 -34.36 13.84
N GLY A 76 11.50 -34.89 13.54
CA GLY A 76 12.15 -35.92 14.37
C GLY A 76 12.13 -37.37 13.86
N ALA A 77 11.35 -37.71 12.84
CA ALA A 77 11.42 -39.00 12.15
C ALA A 77 11.36 -38.82 10.63
N TYR A 78 11.90 -39.76 9.86
CA TYR A 78 11.72 -39.78 8.40
C TYR A 78 10.22 -39.90 8.10
N ALA A 79 9.62 -38.80 7.66
CA ALA A 79 8.24 -38.69 7.23
C ALA A 79 8.22 -38.12 5.81
N ASP A 80 7.88 -38.97 4.84
CA ASP A 80 7.82 -38.59 3.43
C ASP A 80 6.46 -37.95 3.13
N CYS A 81 6.41 -36.62 3.25
CA CYS A 81 5.23 -35.79 2.99
C CYS A 81 5.20 -35.33 1.51
N TYR A 82 5.29 -36.28 0.56
CA TYR A 82 5.53 -36.05 -0.88
C TYR A 82 4.67 -34.96 -1.56
N ALA A 83 3.46 -34.67 -1.06
CA ALA A 83 2.57 -33.65 -1.59
C ALA A 83 2.81 -32.23 -1.05
N GLN A 84 3.77 -32.06 -0.14
CA GLN A 84 3.94 -30.85 0.67
C GLN A 84 5.33 -30.24 0.60
N TYR A 85 6.29 -30.90 -0.06
CA TYR A 85 7.65 -30.37 -0.25
C TYR A 85 8.05 -30.28 -1.72
N ILE A 86 9.13 -29.54 -1.97
CA ILE A 86 9.85 -29.51 -3.24
C ILE A 86 11.23 -30.09 -3.04
N GLU A 87 11.63 -30.98 -3.94
CA GLU A 87 12.98 -31.49 -4.01
C GLU A 87 13.87 -30.54 -4.83
N PHE A 88 14.85 -29.95 -4.15
CA PHE A 88 15.92 -29.18 -4.75
C PHE A 88 17.05 -30.12 -5.13
N SER A 89 17.09 -30.45 -6.42
CA SER A 89 18.17 -31.23 -7.03
C SER A 89 19.53 -30.58 -6.79
N PRO A 90 20.60 -31.38 -6.66
CA PRO A 90 21.99 -30.92 -6.68
C PRO A 90 22.37 -30.01 -7.86
N SER A 91 21.63 -30.07 -8.97
CA SER A 91 21.83 -29.27 -10.19
C SER A 91 20.98 -28.00 -10.26
N TYR A 92 20.18 -27.70 -9.24
CA TYR A 92 19.34 -26.50 -9.20
C TYR A 92 20.17 -25.21 -9.26
N THR A 93 19.74 -24.25 -10.10
CA THR A 93 20.44 -22.96 -10.33
C THR A 93 19.52 -21.73 -10.26
N GLY A 94 18.29 -21.89 -9.76
CA GLY A 94 17.29 -20.82 -9.71
C GLY A 94 17.33 -19.92 -8.47
N TYR A 95 16.36 -19.01 -8.42
CA TYR A 95 16.03 -18.21 -7.25
C TYR A 95 14.53 -17.92 -7.15
N LEU A 96 14.08 -17.60 -5.95
CA LEU A 96 12.75 -17.07 -5.65
C LEU A 96 12.84 -15.56 -5.49
N SER A 97 11.83 -14.86 -6.00
CA SER A 97 11.74 -13.39 -5.90
C SER A 97 10.59 -13.02 -4.99
N PHE A 98 10.86 -12.15 -4.03
CA PHE A 98 9.92 -11.52 -3.13
C PHE A 98 9.83 -10.05 -3.50
N ASN A 99 8.70 -9.40 -3.23
CA ASN A 99 8.52 -7.99 -3.53
C ASN A 99 7.99 -7.26 -2.30
N LEU A 100 8.59 -6.12 -1.96
CA LEU A 100 8.07 -5.23 -0.93
C LEU A 100 6.64 -4.76 -1.23
N SER A 101 6.23 -4.72 -2.50
CA SER A 101 4.84 -4.43 -2.88
C SER A 101 3.82 -5.49 -2.41
N SER A 102 4.27 -6.67 -1.97
CA SER A 102 3.42 -7.71 -1.40
C SER A 102 3.12 -7.50 0.10
N LEU A 103 3.71 -6.46 0.71
CA LEU A 103 3.39 -6.07 2.08
C LEU A 103 1.98 -5.48 2.17
N THR A 104 1.32 -5.75 3.29
CA THR A 104 -0.02 -5.26 3.59
C THR A 104 0.01 -3.88 4.27
N GLN A 105 1.07 -3.60 5.03
CA GLN A 105 1.47 -2.25 5.44
C GLN A 105 2.06 -1.46 4.26
N ALA A 106 2.16 -0.13 4.40
CA ALA A 106 2.88 0.70 3.43
C ALA A 106 4.26 0.11 3.14
N ALA A 107 4.54 -0.22 1.88
CA ALA A 107 5.81 -0.81 1.51
C ALA A 107 6.95 0.18 1.85
N PRO A 108 7.97 -0.24 2.62
CA PRO A 108 9.10 0.61 2.92
C PRO A 108 9.91 0.87 1.63
N THR A 109 10.59 2.00 1.59
CA THR A 109 11.67 2.17 0.62
C THR A 109 12.79 1.16 0.92
N PRO A 110 13.64 0.82 -0.08
CA PRO A 110 14.81 -0.02 0.15
C PRO A 110 15.68 0.46 1.32
N ALA A 111 15.81 1.77 1.52
CA ALA A 111 16.61 2.38 2.58
C ALA A 111 16.02 2.18 3.98
N GLN A 112 14.69 2.07 4.10
CA GLN A 112 13.99 1.87 5.36
C GLN A 112 14.09 0.42 5.87
N VAL A 113 14.41 -0.54 5.00
CA VAL A 113 14.53 -1.95 5.40
C VAL A 113 15.72 -2.14 6.33
N THR A 114 15.44 -2.53 7.57
CA THR A 114 16.42 -2.72 8.64
C THR A 114 16.82 -4.18 8.83
N GLN A 115 15.92 -5.12 8.51
CA GLN A 115 16.18 -6.54 8.69
C GLN A 115 15.49 -7.40 7.61
N LEU A 116 16.19 -8.46 7.20
CA LEU A 116 15.64 -9.54 6.38
C LEU A 116 15.95 -10.87 7.04
N SER A 117 14.94 -11.74 7.13
CA SER A 117 15.11 -13.12 7.64
C SER A 117 14.36 -14.11 6.77
N LEU A 118 15.04 -15.16 6.29
CA LEU A 118 14.37 -16.27 5.62
C LEU A 118 13.70 -17.17 6.65
N LEU A 119 12.41 -17.42 6.46
CA LEU A 119 11.65 -18.39 7.23
C LEU A 119 11.53 -19.66 6.41
N THR A 120 12.10 -20.76 6.90
CA THR A 120 12.17 -22.00 6.11
C THR A 120 12.06 -23.25 6.97
N LYS A 121 11.56 -24.32 6.34
CA LYS A 121 11.56 -25.66 6.88
C LYS A 121 12.05 -26.62 5.82
N TYR A 122 13.06 -27.42 6.16
CA TYR A 122 13.71 -28.30 5.20
C TYR A 122 14.13 -29.62 5.85
N GLN A 123 14.44 -30.60 5.01
CA GLN A 123 15.26 -31.76 5.36
C GLN A 123 16.26 -32.05 4.25
N GLY A 124 17.29 -32.82 4.58
CA GLY A 124 18.29 -33.22 3.61
C GLY A 124 19.44 -33.96 4.26
N PRO A 125 20.48 -34.28 3.48
CA PRO A 125 21.65 -34.99 3.95
C PRO A 125 22.34 -34.25 5.09
N GLY A 126 22.86 -35.03 6.04
CA GLY A 126 23.74 -34.53 7.08
C GLY A 126 25.02 -33.93 6.50
N VAL A 127 25.63 -33.00 7.25
CA VAL A 127 26.80 -32.19 6.80
C VAL A 127 28.02 -32.99 6.34
N ALA A 128 28.15 -34.23 6.81
CA ALA A 128 29.24 -35.12 6.42
C ALA A 128 29.07 -35.66 5.00
N THR A 129 27.84 -35.69 4.49
CA THR A 129 27.45 -36.24 3.19
C THR A 129 27.31 -35.13 2.16
N SER A 130 26.42 -34.17 2.42
CA SER A 130 26.28 -32.97 1.61
C SER A 130 25.87 -31.79 2.50
N TYR A 131 26.12 -30.56 2.05
CA TYR A 131 25.52 -29.39 2.70
C TYR A 131 25.01 -28.38 1.68
N TYR A 132 23.98 -27.66 2.09
CA TYR A 132 23.30 -26.62 1.32
C TYR A 132 23.52 -25.26 1.95
N GLN A 133 23.41 -24.22 1.13
CA GLN A 133 23.54 -22.82 1.53
C GLN A 133 22.30 -22.04 1.13
N TRP A 134 21.73 -21.31 2.09
CA TRP A 134 20.75 -20.28 1.81
C TRP A 134 21.48 -18.99 1.50
N GLN A 135 21.12 -18.37 0.38
CA GLN A 135 21.74 -17.15 -0.07
C GLN A 135 20.69 -16.08 -0.37
N LEU A 136 21.02 -14.83 -0.05
CA LEU A 136 20.30 -13.65 -0.52
C LEU A 136 21.16 -12.92 -1.56
N TYR A 137 20.51 -12.30 -2.54
CA TYR A 137 21.20 -11.53 -3.57
C TYR A 137 21.44 -10.09 -3.10
N ARG A 138 22.71 -9.69 -3.04
CA ARG A 138 23.11 -8.32 -2.77
C ARG A 138 23.11 -7.54 -4.09
N PHE A 139 22.15 -6.64 -4.26
CA PHE A 139 22.00 -5.82 -5.47
C PHE A 139 23.12 -4.79 -5.61
N SER A 140 23.58 -4.20 -4.50
CA SER A 140 24.62 -3.16 -4.53
C SER A 140 25.96 -3.62 -5.12
N THR A 141 26.29 -4.91 -4.99
CA THR A 141 27.50 -5.52 -5.58
C THR A 141 27.21 -6.62 -6.59
N SER A 142 25.93 -6.80 -6.96
CA SER A 142 25.50 -7.84 -7.89
C SER A 142 25.98 -9.26 -7.55
N SER A 143 25.96 -9.63 -6.27
CA SER A 143 26.57 -10.86 -5.77
C SER A 143 25.67 -11.62 -4.78
N TRP A 144 25.78 -12.94 -4.74
CA TRP A 144 25.09 -13.77 -3.74
C TRP A 144 25.86 -13.85 -2.43
N VAL A 145 25.15 -13.75 -1.30
CA VAL A 145 25.72 -13.83 0.05
C VAL A 145 25.09 -14.98 0.80
N SER A 146 25.91 -15.86 1.36
CA SER A 146 25.45 -16.97 2.21
C SER A 146 25.02 -16.45 3.57
N ILE A 147 23.76 -16.70 3.94
CA ILE A 147 23.22 -16.29 5.25
C ILE A 147 23.20 -17.45 6.24
N ALA A 148 23.11 -18.68 5.74
CA ALA A 148 23.16 -19.89 6.55
C ALA A 148 23.59 -21.08 5.69
N ASN A 149 24.07 -22.13 6.35
CA ASN A 149 24.29 -23.43 5.75
C ASN A 149 23.47 -24.49 6.50
N SER A 150 23.41 -25.71 5.98
CA SER A 150 22.64 -26.80 6.58
C SER A 150 23.32 -27.44 7.82
N GLN A 151 24.28 -26.77 8.45
CA GLN A 151 25.05 -27.36 9.55
C GLN A 151 24.24 -27.61 10.83
N GLY A 152 24.43 -28.81 11.40
CA GLY A 152 23.87 -29.21 12.70
C GLY A 152 22.41 -29.68 12.69
N ARG A 153 21.87 -30.09 11.54
CA ARG A 153 20.41 -30.21 11.33
C ARG A 153 19.87 -31.63 11.11
N GLY A 154 20.60 -32.66 11.55
CA GLY A 154 20.19 -34.07 11.38
C GLY A 154 20.35 -34.58 9.95
N ASP A 155 20.43 -35.89 9.78
CA ASP A 155 20.51 -36.55 8.47
C ASP A 155 19.12 -37.05 8.08
N TRP A 156 18.51 -36.44 7.05
CA TRP A 156 17.14 -36.73 6.59
C TRP A 156 16.07 -36.63 7.67
N VAL A 157 16.14 -35.55 8.45
CA VAL A 157 15.14 -35.19 9.46
C VAL A 157 14.60 -33.79 9.18
N TRP A 158 13.28 -33.63 9.17
CA TRP A 158 12.64 -32.31 9.10
C TRP A 158 13.05 -31.42 10.26
N THR A 159 13.50 -30.22 9.93
CA THR A 159 13.81 -29.19 10.93
C THR A 159 12.51 -28.63 11.53
N PRO A 160 12.55 -28.10 12.76
CA PRO A 160 11.59 -27.08 13.17
C PRO A 160 11.57 -25.90 12.19
N ALA A 161 10.54 -25.06 12.24
CA ALA A 161 10.54 -23.81 11.49
C ALA A 161 11.77 -22.96 11.86
N LEU A 162 12.56 -22.60 10.86
CA LEU A 162 13.82 -21.87 11.04
C LEU A 162 13.67 -20.42 10.63
N THR A 163 14.28 -19.53 11.41
CA THR A 163 14.48 -18.12 11.06
C THR A 163 15.96 -17.90 10.80
N LEU A 164 16.33 -17.60 9.56
CA LEU A 164 17.69 -17.40 9.10
C LEU A 164 17.90 -15.91 8.81
N ALA A 165 18.51 -15.19 9.75
CA ALA A 165 18.77 -13.76 9.62
C ALA A 165 19.98 -13.48 8.71
N LEU A 166 20.02 -12.28 8.13
CA LEU A 166 21.25 -11.75 7.53
C LEU A 166 22.40 -11.72 8.54
N PRO A 167 23.66 -11.98 8.11
CA PRO A 167 24.83 -11.76 8.96
C PRO A 167 24.88 -10.32 9.47
N THR A 168 25.33 -10.11 10.71
CA THR A 168 25.40 -8.76 11.33
C THR A 168 26.38 -7.81 10.64
N THR A 169 27.24 -8.33 9.76
CA THR A 169 28.15 -7.56 8.90
C THR A 169 27.47 -7.01 7.64
N GLU A 170 26.25 -7.46 7.34
CA GLU A 170 25.48 -7.04 6.18
C GLU A 170 24.48 -5.93 6.56
N VAL A 171 24.14 -5.09 5.58
CA VAL A 171 23.09 -4.06 5.70
C VAL A 171 21.91 -4.49 4.84
N ALA A 172 20.71 -4.59 5.41
CA ALA A 172 19.54 -5.17 4.76
C ALA A 172 19.13 -4.45 3.46
N SER A 173 19.24 -3.12 3.42
CA SER A 173 18.94 -2.30 2.23
C SER A 173 19.75 -2.67 0.99
N ASN A 174 20.96 -3.25 1.14
CA ASN A 174 21.77 -3.72 0.02
C ASN A 174 21.19 -4.94 -0.72
N PHE A 175 20.19 -5.60 -0.13
CA PHE A 175 19.55 -6.81 -0.64
C PHE A 175 18.18 -6.54 -1.26
N VAL A 176 17.79 -5.27 -1.35
CA VAL A 176 16.54 -4.81 -1.95
C VAL A 176 16.89 -4.05 -3.23
N SER A 177 16.25 -4.40 -4.36
CA SER A 177 16.42 -3.66 -5.61
C SER A 177 15.76 -2.28 -5.54
N SER A 178 16.05 -1.43 -6.53
CA SER A 178 15.37 -0.14 -6.68
C SER A 178 13.85 -0.27 -6.91
N SER A 179 13.38 -1.45 -7.31
CA SER A 179 11.95 -1.76 -7.53
C SER A 179 11.34 -2.55 -6.36
N GLY A 180 12.05 -2.69 -5.23
CA GLY A 180 11.57 -3.47 -4.08
C GLY A 180 11.71 -4.99 -4.20
N GLU A 181 12.45 -5.50 -5.20
CA GLU A 181 12.67 -6.94 -5.37
C GLU A 181 13.74 -7.44 -4.40
N ILE A 182 13.50 -8.60 -3.79
CA ILE A 182 14.45 -9.33 -2.96
C ILE A 182 14.57 -10.75 -3.51
N ARG A 183 15.79 -11.25 -3.70
CA ARG A 183 16.01 -12.60 -4.25
C ARG A 183 16.66 -13.51 -3.22
N ALA A 184 16.09 -14.70 -3.08
CA ALA A 184 16.64 -15.77 -2.25
C ALA A 184 16.83 -17.04 -3.07
N ARG A 185 17.86 -17.82 -2.74
CA ARG A 185 18.03 -19.15 -3.31
C ARG A 185 18.59 -20.14 -2.29
N LEU A 186 18.28 -21.40 -2.52
CA LEU A 186 19.02 -22.51 -1.99
C LEU A 186 20.01 -22.97 -3.06
N ILE A 187 21.28 -23.06 -2.71
CA ILE A 187 22.30 -23.64 -3.60
C ILE A 187 23.05 -24.74 -2.88
N LYS A 188 23.45 -25.73 -3.65
CA LYS A 188 24.33 -26.77 -3.16
C LYS A 188 25.71 -26.21 -2.80
N GLY A 189 26.21 -26.61 -1.63
CA GLY A 189 27.62 -26.49 -1.25
C GLY A 189 28.43 -27.67 -1.76
N ALA A 190 28.78 -28.61 -0.87
CA ALA A 190 29.50 -29.86 -1.21
C ALA A 190 28.57 -31.10 -1.17
N GLY A 191 28.88 -32.17 -1.91
CA GLY A 191 28.19 -33.48 -1.85
C GLY A 191 27.49 -33.91 -3.15
N THR A 192 26.50 -34.81 -3.11
CA THR A 192 25.73 -35.30 -4.30
C THR A 192 24.23 -35.44 -4.10
N ASP A 193 23.70 -35.36 -2.88
CA ASP A 193 22.29 -35.69 -2.61
C ASP A 193 21.40 -34.44 -2.63
N ALA A 194 20.11 -34.63 -2.93
CA ALA A 194 19.09 -33.57 -2.95
C ALA A 194 18.72 -33.05 -1.55
N ALA A 195 18.03 -31.90 -1.50
CA ALA A 195 17.37 -31.41 -0.28
C ALA A 195 15.87 -31.20 -0.54
N GLN A 196 15.06 -31.31 0.50
CA GLN A 196 13.60 -31.12 0.42
C GLN A 196 13.17 -29.91 1.23
N LEU A 197 12.40 -29.00 0.62
CA LEU A 197 11.89 -27.79 1.26
C LEU A 197 10.37 -27.86 1.36
N ASP A 198 9.84 -27.72 2.57
CA ASP A 198 8.41 -27.60 2.87
C ASP A 198 7.98 -26.14 2.75
N SER A 199 8.75 -25.20 3.29
CA SER A 199 8.44 -23.77 3.21
C SER A 199 9.65 -22.87 2.96
N LEU A 200 9.41 -21.75 2.26
CA LEU A 200 10.36 -20.65 2.11
C LEU A 200 9.63 -19.31 1.98
N ARG A 201 9.66 -18.52 3.05
CA ARG A 201 9.06 -17.18 3.17
C ARG A 201 10.09 -16.16 3.61
N LEU A 202 9.78 -14.88 3.50
CA LEU A 202 10.68 -13.80 3.89
C LEU A 202 10.02 -12.91 4.94
N GLN A 203 10.63 -12.80 6.12
CA GLN A 203 10.30 -11.75 7.06
C GLN A 203 11.11 -10.50 6.71
N VAL A 204 10.40 -9.38 6.54
CA VAL A 204 10.96 -8.05 6.33
C VAL A 204 10.67 -7.23 7.58
N ALA A 205 11.65 -6.46 8.06
CA ALA A 205 11.42 -5.41 9.04
C ALA A 205 12.03 -4.09 8.56
N TRP A 206 11.38 -2.99 8.90
CA TRP A 206 11.76 -1.65 8.48
C TRP A 206 11.51 -0.63 9.58
N ASP A 207 12.27 0.45 9.53
CA ASP A 207 12.04 1.60 10.40
C ASP A 207 10.89 2.43 9.83
N THR A 208 9.78 2.47 10.55
CA THR A 208 8.60 3.27 10.18
C THR A 208 8.81 4.77 10.34
N ASN A 209 9.91 5.20 10.99
CA ASN A 209 10.23 6.60 11.23
C ASN A 209 11.47 7.09 10.47
N ALA A 210 12.12 6.23 9.67
CA ALA A 210 13.28 6.63 8.89
C ALA A 210 12.82 7.48 7.69
N GLU A 211 12.96 8.80 7.80
CA GLU A 211 12.94 9.72 6.66
C GLU A 211 14.18 9.45 5.78
N ASP A 212 13.99 9.32 4.47
CA ASP A 212 15.12 9.31 3.53
C ASP A 212 15.77 10.71 3.53
N PRO A 213 17.03 10.87 3.98
CA PRO A 213 17.66 12.18 4.10
C PRO A 213 17.89 12.89 2.75
N ALA A 214 17.66 12.22 1.60
CA ALA A 214 17.67 12.82 0.27
C ALA A 214 16.27 13.28 -0.22
N CYS A 215 15.23 13.02 0.55
CA CYS A 215 13.83 13.15 0.17
C CYS A 215 13.23 14.48 0.64
N THR A 216 13.34 15.54 -0.17
CA THR A 216 12.63 16.80 0.13
C THR A 216 11.28 16.82 -0.57
N VAL A 217 10.19 16.72 0.20
CA VAL A 217 8.83 16.88 -0.32
C VAL A 217 8.67 18.29 -0.93
N PRO A 218 8.20 18.42 -2.18
CA PRO A 218 8.00 19.73 -2.79
C PRO A 218 6.99 20.58 -2.03
N ALA A 219 7.34 21.83 -1.73
CA ALA A 219 6.43 22.75 -1.04
C ALA A 219 5.36 23.35 -1.97
N PHE A 220 4.13 23.48 -1.52
CA PHE A 220 3.02 24.12 -2.25
C PHE A 220 2.48 25.30 -1.45
N PRO A 221 3.12 26.49 -1.54
CA PRO A 221 2.75 27.63 -0.71
C PRO A 221 1.38 28.19 -1.10
N LYS A 222 0.70 28.83 -0.14
CA LYS A 222 -0.57 29.53 -0.40
C LYS A 222 -0.45 30.51 -1.58
N GLY A 223 -1.53 30.66 -2.35
CA GLY A 223 -1.56 31.51 -3.54
C GLY A 223 -0.78 31.00 -4.75
N THR A 224 -0.25 29.77 -4.72
CA THR A 224 0.31 29.09 -5.90
C THR A 224 -0.74 29.00 -7.01
N THR A 225 -0.38 29.35 -8.24
CA THR A 225 -1.29 29.25 -9.40
C THR A 225 -1.31 27.84 -9.98
N TRP A 226 -2.45 27.38 -10.50
CA TRP A 226 -2.61 25.99 -10.90
C TRP A 226 -3.50 25.82 -12.14
N MET A 227 -3.40 24.66 -12.77
CA MET A 227 -4.29 24.23 -13.86
C MET A 227 -4.65 22.77 -13.63
N TRP A 228 -5.90 22.42 -13.91
CA TRP A 228 -6.43 21.07 -13.71
C TRP A 228 -7.07 20.57 -15.00
N ASP A 229 -6.55 19.46 -15.51
CA ASP A 229 -7.11 18.77 -16.67
C ASP A 229 -6.91 17.27 -16.50
N LEU A 230 -8.02 16.52 -16.48
CA LEU A 230 -8.02 15.07 -16.28
C LEU A 230 -8.45 14.30 -17.53
N GLU A 231 -8.99 14.97 -18.55
CA GLU A 231 -9.52 14.29 -19.74
C GLU A 231 -8.56 14.34 -20.94
N HIS A 232 -7.67 15.33 -21.04
CA HIS A 232 -6.69 15.41 -22.12
C HIS A 232 -5.38 14.69 -21.75
N ASP A 233 -4.84 13.93 -22.69
CA ASP A 233 -3.51 13.31 -22.56
C ASP A 233 -2.37 14.35 -22.48
N SER A 234 -2.63 15.60 -22.89
CA SER A 234 -1.71 16.72 -22.73
C SER A 234 -2.37 18.09 -22.86
N ILE A 235 -1.82 19.09 -22.16
CA ILE A 235 -2.18 20.50 -22.25
C ILE A 235 -0.95 21.35 -22.65
N PRO A 236 -1.13 22.61 -23.10
CA PRO A 236 0.00 23.49 -23.42
C PRO A 236 0.93 23.70 -22.21
N SER A 237 2.24 23.62 -22.41
CA SER A 237 3.23 23.77 -21.32
C SER A 237 3.48 25.21 -20.88
N ASN A 238 2.90 26.19 -21.59
CA ASN A 238 3.09 27.63 -21.36
C ASN A 238 1.89 28.34 -20.70
N LEU A 239 0.91 27.61 -20.14
CA LEU A 239 -0.17 28.24 -19.40
C LEU A 239 0.37 28.97 -18.17
N ASN A 240 -0.29 30.06 -17.79
CA ASN A 240 0.09 30.88 -16.63
C ASN A 240 -0.32 30.22 -15.30
N ALA A 241 0.23 29.05 -15.04
CA ALA A 241 0.06 28.27 -13.82
C ALA A 241 1.42 27.71 -13.39
N GLN A 242 1.66 27.60 -12.08
CA GLN A 242 2.88 27.02 -11.51
C GLN A 242 2.76 25.52 -11.29
N VAL A 243 1.54 25.03 -11.06
CA VAL A 243 1.22 23.62 -10.82
C VAL A 243 0.28 23.12 -11.92
N TYR A 244 0.60 21.98 -12.51
CA TYR A 244 -0.29 21.25 -13.42
C TYR A 244 -0.76 20.00 -12.71
N VAL A 245 -2.08 19.85 -12.59
CA VAL A 245 -2.73 18.67 -12.05
C VAL A 245 -3.30 17.88 -13.23
N VAL A 246 -2.79 16.66 -13.43
CA VAL A 246 -3.03 15.85 -14.65
C VAL A 246 -3.30 14.40 -14.29
N ASP A 247 -4.05 13.68 -15.13
CA ASP A 247 -4.32 12.26 -14.93
C ASP A 247 -3.02 11.42 -14.94
N LEU A 248 -2.82 10.59 -13.91
CA LEU A 248 -1.64 9.75 -13.73
C LEU A 248 -1.46 8.77 -14.89
N PHE A 249 -2.53 8.17 -15.40
CA PHE A 249 -2.46 7.10 -16.39
C PHE A 249 -2.32 7.66 -17.80
N ASN A 250 -3.14 8.65 -18.15
CA ASN A 250 -3.21 9.22 -19.50
C ASN A 250 -2.00 10.11 -19.83
N THR A 251 -1.39 10.75 -18.81
CA THR A 251 -0.20 11.57 -19.03
C THR A 251 1.07 10.72 -19.09
N THR A 252 1.81 10.81 -20.20
CA THR A 252 3.08 10.10 -20.37
C THR A 252 4.22 10.73 -19.55
N ALA A 253 5.21 9.92 -19.17
CA ALA A 253 6.42 10.41 -18.47
C ALA A 253 7.18 11.49 -19.29
N ALA A 254 7.21 11.34 -20.61
CA ALA A 254 7.82 12.33 -21.50
C ALA A 254 7.11 13.69 -21.42
N LYS A 255 5.78 13.69 -21.36
CA LYS A 255 4.99 14.91 -21.22
C LYS A 255 5.14 15.54 -19.84
N ILE A 256 5.17 14.74 -18.79
CA ILE A 256 5.47 15.21 -17.42
C ILE A 256 6.85 15.89 -17.41
N GLN A 257 7.87 15.28 -18.01
CA GLN A 257 9.19 15.88 -18.10
C GLN A 257 9.20 17.19 -18.92
N GLU A 258 8.38 17.31 -19.96
CA GLU A 258 8.19 18.57 -20.70
C GLU A 258 7.65 19.67 -19.77
N TYR A 259 6.60 19.39 -18.98
CA TYR A 259 6.06 20.35 -18.01
C TYR A 259 7.10 20.78 -16.98
N LYS A 260 7.86 19.83 -16.44
CA LYS A 260 8.93 20.13 -15.48
C LYS A 260 10.04 20.99 -16.09
N THR A 261 10.40 20.72 -17.34
CA THR A 261 11.37 21.54 -18.08
C THR A 261 10.85 22.96 -18.32
N ALA A 262 9.54 23.12 -18.48
CA ALA A 262 8.86 24.42 -18.52
C ALA A 262 8.69 25.09 -17.14
N GLY A 263 9.29 24.52 -16.08
CA GLY A 263 9.27 25.06 -14.72
C GLY A 263 7.98 24.81 -13.96
N LYS A 264 7.13 23.88 -14.42
CA LYS A 264 5.91 23.48 -13.72
C LYS A 264 6.22 22.42 -12.65
N LYS A 265 5.50 22.46 -11.54
CA LYS A 265 5.32 21.29 -10.68
C LYS A 265 4.17 20.46 -11.23
N VAL A 266 4.29 19.14 -11.21
CA VAL A 266 3.25 18.23 -11.71
C VAL A 266 2.65 17.42 -10.58
N VAL A 267 1.33 17.51 -10.41
CA VAL A 267 0.52 16.70 -9.50
C VAL A 267 -0.19 15.65 -10.34
N CYS A 268 -0.06 14.38 -9.97
CA CYS A 268 -0.66 13.27 -10.71
C CYS A 268 -1.91 12.75 -10.00
N TYR A 269 -3.05 12.89 -10.67
CA TYR A 269 -4.37 12.44 -10.22
C TYR A 269 -4.53 10.93 -10.36
N PHE A 270 -5.14 10.31 -9.37
CA PHE A 270 -5.77 9.00 -9.49
C PHE A 270 -6.88 8.87 -8.46
N SER A 271 -7.91 8.08 -8.72
CA SER A 271 -8.88 7.77 -7.67
C SER A 271 -8.28 6.79 -6.65
N ALA A 272 -8.36 7.14 -5.37
CA ALA A 272 -7.88 6.32 -4.26
C ALA A 272 -8.99 5.66 -3.44
N GLY A 273 -10.22 6.19 -3.51
CA GLY A 273 -11.40 5.58 -2.87
C GLY A 273 -12.38 4.94 -3.83
N SER A 274 -12.11 4.94 -5.14
CA SER A 274 -12.94 4.23 -6.12
C SER A 274 -12.14 3.30 -7.03
N TYR A 275 -12.82 2.26 -7.50
CA TYR A 275 -12.39 1.34 -8.54
C TYR A 275 -12.94 1.80 -9.89
N GLU A 276 -12.06 2.00 -10.85
CA GLU A 276 -12.38 2.46 -12.22
C GLU A 276 -12.06 1.32 -13.20
N ASN A 277 -13.08 0.67 -13.79
CA ASN A 277 -12.85 -0.55 -14.59
C ASN A 277 -12.11 -0.34 -15.92
N TRP A 278 -11.89 0.91 -16.31
CA TRP A 278 -11.15 1.27 -17.52
C TRP A 278 -9.65 1.48 -17.27
N ARG A 279 -9.20 1.47 -16.01
CA ARG A 279 -7.77 1.64 -15.68
C ARG A 279 -6.99 0.36 -16.01
N GLU A 280 -5.75 0.54 -16.45
CA GLU A 280 -4.86 -0.57 -16.84
C GLU A 280 -4.53 -1.51 -15.68
N ASP A 281 -4.64 -1.05 -14.43
CA ASP A 281 -4.42 -1.80 -13.20
C ASP A 281 -5.71 -2.35 -12.57
N ALA A 282 -6.86 -2.23 -13.24
CA ALA A 282 -8.15 -2.68 -12.71
C ALA A 282 -8.14 -4.17 -12.30
N ASN A 283 -7.39 -5.01 -13.01
CA ASN A 283 -7.27 -6.45 -12.71
C ASN A 283 -6.49 -6.76 -11.41
N GLN A 284 -5.88 -5.77 -10.76
CA GLN A 284 -5.16 -5.92 -9.50
C GLN A 284 -6.09 -5.81 -8.27
N PHE A 285 -7.32 -5.33 -8.45
CA PHE A 285 -8.32 -5.26 -7.40
C PHE A 285 -9.06 -6.60 -7.27
N PRO A 286 -8.99 -7.29 -6.12
CA PRO A 286 -9.92 -8.36 -5.82
C PRO A 286 -11.35 -7.86 -5.84
N GLN A 287 -12.29 -8.65 -6.38
CA GLN A 287 -13.69 -8.23 -6.54
C GLN A 287 -14.32 -7.76 -5.22
N ASP A 288 -13.98 -8.40 -4.10
CA ASP A 288 -14.51 -8.07 -2.77
C ASP A 288 -14.01 -6.74 -2.20
N THR A 289 -13.21 -5.98 -2.96
CA THR A 289 -12.81 -4.60 -2.63
C THR A 289 -13.77 -3.57 -3.18
N TYR A 290 -14.56 -3.86 -4.23
CA TYR A 290 -15.46 -2.88 -4.87
C TYR A 290 -16.88 -3.43 -5.12
N CYS A 291 -17.11 -4.72 -4.83
CA CYS A 291 -18.36 -5.41 -5.10
C CYS A 291 -18.53 -6.58 -4.13
N THR A 292 -19.66 -6.66 -3.44
CA THR A 292 -19.91 -7.71 -2.46
C THR A 292 -19.82 -9.10 -3.12
N PRO A 293 -19.16 -10.09 -2.51
CA PRO A 293 -19.09 -11.45 -3.05
C PRO A 293 -20.47 -12.04 -3.35
N GLY A 294 -20.67 -12.47 -4.59
CA GLY A 294 -21.94 -13.03 -5.07
C GLY A 294 -22.92 -12.01 -5.63
N GLU A 295 -22.63 -10.70 -5.53
CA GLU A 295 -23.40 -9.68 -6.24
C GLU A 295 -23.02 -9.62 -7.72
N ASN A 296 -23.98 -9.19 -8.54
CA ASN A 296 -23.69 -8.74 -9.88
C ASN A 296 -23.10 -7.32 -9.80
N CYS A 297 -21.80 -7.18 -10.06
CA CYS A 297 -21.14 -5.88 -9.91
C CYS A 297 -21.70 -4.80 -10.85
N ALA A 298 -22.31 -5.17 -11.98
CA ALA A 298 -23.00 -4.23 -12.86
C ALA A 298 -24.31 -3.66 -12.25
N GLN A 299 -24.73 -4.17 -11.10
CA GLN A 299 -25.89 -3.75 -10.33
C GLN A 299 -25.53 -3.49 -8.86
N SER A 300 -24.23 -3.38 -8.56
CA SER A 300 -23.77 -3.18 -7.19
C SER A 300 -24.25 -1.82 -6.69
N VAL A 301 -24.62 -1.78 -5.41
CA VAL A 301 -24.97 -0.54 -4.72
C VAL A 301 -23.78 0.41 -4.56
N HIS A 302 -22.55 -0.10 -4.74
CA HIS A 302 -21.33 0.70 -4.68
C HIS A 302 -21.03 1.47 -5.96
N ILE A 303 -21.81 1.29 -7.04
CA ILE A 303 -21.62 2.05 -8.29
C ILE A 303 -21.73 3.55 -8.01
N MET A 304 -20.73 4.28 -8.47
CA MET A 304 -20.72 5.74 -8.46
C MET A 304 -21.33 6.27 -9.77
N GLY A 305 -22.31 7.15 -9.62
CA GLY A 305 -22.93 7.87 -10.73
C GLY A 305 -23.82 7.05 -11.67
N ASP A 306 -24.53 7.76 -12.55
CA ASP A 306 -25.45 7.17 -13.52
C ASP A 306 -24.78 6.83 -14.88
N TRP A 307 -23.56 7.33 -15.12
CA TRP A 307 -22.82 7.17 -16.39
C TRP A 307 -22.49 5.71 -16.71
N CYS A 308 -22.41 4.84 -15.70
CA CYS A 308 -22.35 3.40 -15.87
C CYS A 308 -23.39 2.83 -16.84
N THR A 309 -24.60 3.41 -16.84
CA THR A 309 -25.72 2.93 -17.65
C THR A 309 -25.65 3.40 -19.11
N SER A 310 -24.74 4.34 -19.43
CA SER A 310 -24.60 4.96 -20.75
C SER A 310 -23.60 4.24 -21.68
N GLY A 311 -23.02 3.12 -21.24
CA GLY A 311 -22.08 2.30 -22.01
C GLY A 311 -20.61 2.73 -21.91
N GLY A 312 -20.30 3.70 -21.03
CA GLY A 312 -18.94 4.07 -20.64
C GLY A 312 -18.33 3.12 -19.61
N GLY A 313 -17.11 3.45 -19.16
CA GLY A 313 -16.51 2.80 -18.01
C GLY A 313 -17.35 3.02 -16.73
N CYS A 314 -17.22 2.12 -15.78
CA CYS A 314 -17.93 2.16 -14.50
C CYS A 314 -16.98 2.38 -13.33
N GLU A 315 -17.50 3.03 -12.30
CA GLU A 315 -16.78 3.41 -11.10
C GLU A 315 -17.51 2.88 -9.86
N TRP A 316 -16.78 2.40 -8.86
CA TRP A 316 -17.35 1.83 -7.64
C TRP A 316 -16.60 2.30 -6.40
N TRP A 317 -17.29 2.58 -5.31
CA TRP A 317 -16.66 2.82 -4.01
C TRP A 317 -15.86 1.60 -3.53
N LEU A 318 -14.63 1.84 -3.06
CA LEU A 318 -13.74 0.82 -2.51
C LEU A 318 -13.92 0.62 -1.01
N ASP A 319 -13.87 -0.64 -0.55
CA ASP A 319 -13.55 -0.95 0.84
C ASP A 319 -12.04 -0.76 1.07
N HIS A 320 -11.64 0.47 1.35
CA HIS A 320 -10.24 0.85 1.55
C HIS A 320 -9.60 0.26 2.84
N ARG A 321 -10.36 -0.51 3.64
CA ARG A 321 -9.81 -1.31 4.77
C ARG A 321 -9.14 -2.58 4.27
N LYS A 322 -9.47 -3.04 3.06
CA LYS A 322 -8.88 -4.24 2.46
C LYS A 322 -7.41 -3.99 2.12
N PRO A 323 -6.48 -4.87 2.53
CA PRO A 323 -5.05 -4.69 2.25
C PRO A 323 -4.71 -4.52 0.76
N ALA A 324 -5.45 -5.20 -0.11
CA ALA A 324 -5.23 -5.12 -1.56
C ALA A 324 -5.42 -3.70 -2.11
N VAL A 325 -6.32 -2.89 -1.54
CA VAL A 325 -6.49 -1.49 -1.95
C VAL A 325 -5.22 -0.69 -1.65
N ARG A 326 -4.62 -0.88 -0.47
CA ARG A 326 -3.35 -0.25 -0.09
C ARG A 326 -2.19 -0.67 -0.99
N THR A 327 -2.15 -1.95 -1.39
CA THR A 327 -1.17 -2.45 -2.36
C THR A 327 -1.29 -1.75 -3.72
N VAL A 328 -2.52 -1.59 -4.24
CA VAL A 328 -2.73 -0.89 -5.51
C VAL A 328 -2.37 0.59 -5.40
N MET A 329 -2.81 1.27 -4.35
CA MET A 329 -2.49 2.70 -4.17
C MET A 329 -0.99 2.96 -4.00
N THR A 330 -0.28 2.07 -3.30
CA THR A 330 1.20 2.14 -3.24
C THR A 330 1.80 2.02 -4.64
N SER A 331 1.27 1.12 -5.47
CA SER A 331 1.74 0.93 -6.86
C SER A 331 1.43 2.16 -7.73
N ARG A 332 0.27 2.80 -7.57
CA ARG A 332 -0.08 4.06 -8.25
C ARG A 332 0.83 5.21 -7.85
N MET A 333 1.13 5.38 -6.56
CA MET A 333 2.10 6.40 -6.11
C MET A 333 3.51 6.12 -6.61
N GLN A 334 3.94 4.85 -6.65
CA GLN A 334 5.23 4.47 -7.23
C GLN A 334 5.27 4.78 -8.73
N LEU A 335 4.18 4.56 -9.47
CA LEU A 335 4.05 4.95 -10.86
C LEU A 335 4.18 6.47 -11.02
N ALA A 336 3.50 7.26 -10.17
CA ALA A 336 3.61 8.72 -10.16
C ALA A 336 5.06 9.17 -9.95
N LYS A 337 5.74 8.58 -8.96
CA LYS A 337 7.16 8.83 -8.71
C LYS A 337 8.03 8.52 -9.93
N ASN A 338 7.82 7.35 -10.55
CA ASN A 338 8.59 6.89 -11.70
C ASN A 338 8.36 7.75 -12.95
N LYS A 339 7.13 8.26 -13.13
CA LYS A 339 6.79 9.21 -14.20
C LYS A 339 7.35 10.61 -13.96
N GLY A 340 7.81 10.91 -12.76
CA GLY A 340 8.45 12.16 -12.38
C GLY A 340 7.52 13.20 -11.75
N CYS A 341 6.32 12.79 -11.30
CA CYS A 341 5.40 13.68 -10.59
C CYS A 341 6.06 14.26 -9.32
N ASP A 342 5.68 15.49 -8.96
CA ASP A 342 6.13 16.18 -7.75
C ASP A 342 5.18 15.90 -6.56
N ALA A 343 3.92 15.60 -6.85
CA ALA A 343 2.91 15.24 -5.88
C ALA A 343 1.80 14.38 -6.50
N VAL A 344 0.89 13.89 -5.66
CA VAL A 344 -0.29 13.14 -6.08
C VAL A 344 -1.58 13.77 -5.57
N GLU A 345 -2.66 13.61 -6.34
CA GLU A 345 -4.03 13.92 -5.97
C GLU A 345 -4.82 12.60 -5.90
N PRO A 346 -4.93 11.99 -4.71
CA PRO A 346 -5.81 10.84 -4.49
C PRO A 346 -7.26 11.31 -4.38
N ASP A 347 -8.11 10.94 -5.32
CA ASP A 347 -9.52 11.31 -5.35
C ASP A 347 -10.41 10.33 -4.57
N ASN A 348 -11.65 10.77 -4.29
CA ASN A 348 -12.69 9.98 -3.62
C ASN A 348 -12.27 9.51 -2.22
N ILE A 349 -11.52 10.35 -1.49
CA ILE A 349 -10.99 10.02 -0.15
C ILE A 349 -11.93 10.47 0.99
N ASP A 350 -13.23 10.48 0.71
CA ASP A 350 -14.34 10.85 1.58
C ASP A 350 -15.51 9.85 1.46
N GLY A 351 -15.22 8.59 1.12
CA GLY A 351 -16.24 7.55 0.91
C GLY A 351 -17.17 7.33 2.12
N TYR A 352 -16.68 7.56 3.35
CA TYR A 352 -17.51 7.44 4.56
C TYR A 352 -18.68 8.43 4.60
N SER A 353 -18.57 9.62 3.99
CA SER A 353 -19.66 10.61 3.96
C SER A 353 -20.71 10.28 2.90
N HIS A 354 -20.36 9.40 1.96
CA HIS A 354 -21.25 8.96 0.89
C HIS A 354 -21.95 7.63 1.21
N ASP A 355 -21.46 6.86 2.20
CA ASP A 355 -22.12 5.64 2.69
C ASP A 355 -23.56 5.87 3.20
N ASP A 356 -23.89 7.10 3.64
CA ASP A 356 -25.25 7.50 4.05
C ASP A 356 -26.15 7.92 2.86
N GLU A 357 -25.55 8.36 1.74
CA GLU A 357 -26.26 8.75 0.51
C GLU A 357 -26.61 7.54 -0.36
N ILE A 358 -25.79 6.49 -0.27
CA ILE A 358 -26.17 5.17 -0.74
C ILE A 358 -27.27 4.67 0.21
N ASN A 359 -28.54 4.80 -0.20
CA ASN A 359 -29.73 4.43 0.58
C ASN A 359 -29.79 2.89 0.79
N CYS A 360 -28.86 2.38 1.57
CA CYS A 360 -28.56 0.97 1.77
C CYS A 360 -29.11 0.55 3.12
N THR A 361 -30.35 0.08 3.07
CA THR A 361 -30.97 -0.61 4.19
C THR A 361 -30.48 -2.07 4.19
N ASP A 362 -29.47 -2.34 5.03
CA ASP A 362 -28.84 -3.64 5.37
C ASP A 362 -27.78 -4.25 4.43
N GLN A 363 -26.71 -4.78 5.06
CA GLN A 363 -25.57 -5.60 4.59
C GLN A 363 -24.79 -5.19 3.34
N ALA A 364 -25.26 -4.22 2.56
CA ALA A 364 -24.69 -3.85 1.27
C ALA A 364 -23.82 -2.57 1.30
N CYS A 365 -23.65 -1.92 2.45
CA CYS A 365 -22.62 -0.88 2.63
C CYS A 365 -21.31 -1.48 3.12
N TRP A 366 -20.20 -0.86 2.75
CA TRP A 366 -18.92 -1.12 3.40
C TRP A 366 -18.97 -0.77 4.89
N GLY A 367 -19.82 0.19 5.27
CA GLY A 367 -19.93 0.68 6.63
C GLY A 367 -18.63 1.38 7.01
N LEU A 368 -18.09 2.16 6.09
CA LEU A 368 -16.90 2.97 6.30
C LEU A 368 -17.25 4.04 7.32
N THR A 369 -16.53 4.02 8.42
CA THR A 369 -16.67 5.06 9.46
C THR A 369 -15.72 6.22 9.16
N SER A 370 -16.00 7.39 9.73
CA SER A 370 -15.05 8.52 9.71
C SER A 370 -13.67 8.12 10.23
N ALA A 371 -13.59 7.24 11.24
CA ALA A 371 -12.33 6.71 11.75
C ALA A 371 -11.60 5.82 10.73
N ASN A 372 -12.31 5.06 9.90
CA ASN A 372 -11.69 4.30 8.81
C ASN A 372 -11.10 5.25 7.77
N GLN A 373 -11.86 6.27 7.35
CA GLN A 373 -11.37 7.24 6.37
C GLN A 373 -10.15 7.99 6.89
N LEU A 374 -10.18 8.43 8.15
CA LEU A 374 -9.07 9.16 8.78
C LEU A 374 -7.79 8.33 8.81
N ASP A 375 -7.88 7.03 9.13
CA ASP A 375 -6.74 6.10 9.08
C ASP A 375 -6.20 5.94 7.66
N TYR A 376 -7.08 5.76 6.69
CA TYR A 376 -6.69 5.59 5.29
C TYR A 376 -6.04 6.85 4.70
N ASN A 377 -6.60 8.03 4.96
CA ASN A 377 -6.08 9.30 4.47
C ASN A 377 -4.71 9.63 5.07
N ARG A 378 -4.48 9.32 6.35
CA ARG A 378 -3.14 9.43 6.97
C ARG A 378 -2.16 8.44 6.38
N TRP A 379 -2.60 7.22 6.08
CA TRP A 379 -1.76 6.23 5.42
C TRP A 379 -1.40 6.63 3.99
N LEU A 380 -2.34 7.20 3.22
CA LEU A 380 -2.06 7.75 1.89
C LEU A 380 -0.97 8.82 1.96
N ALA A 381 -1.11 9.78 2.89
CA ALA A 381 -0.12 10.83 3.09
C ALA A 381 1.26 10.29 3.46
N THR A 382 1.31 9.38 4.45
CA THR A 382 2.56 8.73 4.88
C THR A 382 3.23 7.99 3.72
N THR A 383 2.45 7.31 2.87
CA THR A 383 2.95 6.54 1.73
C THR A 383 3.46 7.46 0.60
N ALA A 384 2.78 8.58 0.33
CA ALA A 384 3.26 9.56 -0.64
C ALA A 384 4.57 10.20 -0.18
N HIS A 385 4.66 10.57 1.10
CA HIS A 385 5.88 11.15 1.69
C HIS A 385 7.05 10.19 1.68
N SER A 386 6.84 8.89 1.96
CA SER A 386 7.91 7.89 1.87
C SER A 386 8.46 7.72 0.45
N LEU A 387 7.68 8.09 -0.57
CA LEU A 387 8.07 8.12 -1.98
C LEU A 387 8.56 9.49 -2.46
N CYS A 388 8.72 10.46 -1.56
CA CYS A 388 9.11 11.84 -1.86
C CYS A 388 8.14 12.54 -2.82
N LEU A 389 6.85 12.30 -2.64
CA LEU A 389 5.77 12.97 -3.33
C LEU A 389 5.05 13.86 -2.31
N GLY A 390 4.70 15.08 -2.72
CA GLY A 390 3.66 15.82 -2.00
C GLY A 390 2.29 15.15 -2.18
N ILE A 391 1.32 15.50 -1.35
CA ILE A 391 -0.04 14.95 -1.44
C ILE A 391 -1.12 16.00 -1.18
N ALA A 392 -2.16 15.97 -2.04
CA ALA A 392 -3.34 16.80 -1.92
C ALA A 392 -4.40 16.14 -1.03
N LEU A 393 -4.99 16.89 -0.10
CA LEU A 393 -6.28 16.50 0.48
C LEU A 393 -7.37 16.92 -0.51
N LYS A 394 -8.02 15.93 -1.12
CA LYS A 394 -9.16 16.15 -2.01
C LYS A 394 -10.45 16.11 -1.19
N ASN A 395 -11.20 17.21 -1.17
CA ASN A 395 -12.46 17.35 -0.41
C ASN A 395 -12.30 16.95 1.08
N ASP A 396 -13.06 15.97 1.57
CA ASP A 396 -13.06 15.45 2.97
C ASP A 396 -13.12 16.57 4.03
N VAL A 397 -14.03 17.52 3.81
CA VAL A 397 -14.09 18.81 4.51
C VAL A 397 -14.22 18.64 6.02
N ASP A 398 -15.07 17.70 6.44
CA ASP A 398 -15.35 17.40 7.85
C ASP A 398 -14.10 16.95 8.62
N GLN A 399 -13.12 16.33 7.94
CA GLN A 399 -11.91 15.81 8.57
C GLN A 399 -10.69 16.72 8.43
N ILE A 400 -10.80 17.86 7.73
CA ILE A 400 -9.72 18.84 7.57
C ILE A 400 -8.97 19.14 8.88
N PRO A 401 -9.63 19.43 10.03
CA PRO A 401 -8.93 19.73 11.28
C PRO A 401 -7.99 18.61 11.75
N ALA A 402 -8.30 17.36 11.42
CA ALA A 402 -7.55 16.17 11.84
C ALA A 402 -6.53 15.69 10.79
N LEU A 403 -6.66 16.13 9.53
CA LEU A 403 -5.84 15.71 8.39
C LEU A 403 -4.88 16.79 7.88
N ALA A 404 -5.15 18.07 8.09
CA ALA A 404 -4.38 19.15 7.46
C ALA A 404 -2.88 19.14 7.79
N ASP A 405 -2.46 18.55 8.91
CA ASP A 405 -1.04 18.40 9.24
C ASP A 405 -0.35 17.25 8.47
N SER A 406 -1.12 16.27 7.97
CA SER A 406 -0.61 15.17 7.16
C SER A 406 -0.48 15.50 5.67
N PHE A 407 -1.21 16.50 5.15
CA PHE A 407 -1.25 16.82 3.71
C PHE A 407 -0.48 18.10 3.37
N ASP A 408 0.03 18.24 2.14
CA ASP A 408 0.89 19.36 1.73
C ASP A 408 0.11 20.55 1.16
N PHE A 409 -1.04 20.28 0.57
CA PHE A 409 -2.00 21.25 0.03
C PHE A 409 -3.39 20.59 -0.06
N ALA A 410 -4.40 21.36 -0.44
CA ALA A 410 -5.75 20.86 -0.67
C ALA A 410 -6.22 21.14 -2.09
N ILE A 411 -7.01 20.22 -2.64
CA ILE A 411 -7.85 20.43 -3.82
C ILE A 411 -9.29 20.28 -3.36
N ASN A 412 -10.15 21.24 -3.71
CA ASN A 412 -11.55 21.23 -3.35
C ASN A 412 -12.40 21.47 -4.59
N GLU A 413 -13.54 20.81 -4.67
CA GLU A 413 -14.62 21.16 -5.60
C GLU A 413 -15.76 21.87 -4.85
N GLU A 414 -16.16 23.03 -5.33
CA GLU A 414 -17.40 23.74 -4.95
C GLU A 414 -17.51 24.28 -3.52
N CYS A 415 -16.41 24.61 -2.82
CA CYS A 415 -16.54 25.06 -1.43
C CYS A 415 -17.29 26.40 -1.33
N GLN A 416 -17.24 27.26 -2.35
CA GLN A 416 -17.97 28.52 -2.34
C GLN A 416 -19.48 28.27 -2.46
N ARG A 417 -19.85 27.31 -3.30
CA ARG A 417 -21.24 26.90 -3.47
C ARG A 417 -21.82 26.36 -2.17
N PHE A 418 -21.08 25.47 -1.50
CA PHE A 418 -21.54 24.80 -0.29
C PHE A 418 -21.25 25.58 1.01
N ASN A 419 -20.63 26.76 0.89
CA ASN A 419 -20.27 27.63 2.00
C ASN A 419 -19.40 26.90 3.06
N GLU A 420 -18.36 26.22 2.59
CA GLU A 420 -17.48 25.37 3.38
C GLU A 420 -15.99 25.73 3.25
N CYS A 421 -15.65 26.82 2.56
CA CYS A 421 -14.26 27.23 2.35
C CYS A 421 -13.54 27.60 3.67
N GLY A 422 -14.28 27.96 4.72
CA GLY A 422 -13.72 28.39 6.01
C GLY A 422 -12.78 27.37 6.68
N ALA A 423 -13.01 26.07 6.48
CA ALA A 423 -12.15 25.01 7.02
C ALA A 423 -10.75 25.05 6.36
N TYR A 424 -10.71 25.13 5.03
CA TYR A 424 -9.47 25.27 4.25
C TYR A 424 -8.69 26.53 4.62
N LYS A 425 -9.40 27.64 4.88
CA LYS A 425 -8.74 28.87 5.36
C LYS A 425 -7.92 28.61 6.62
N THR A 426 -8.62 28.05 7.62
CA THR A 426 -8.12 27.88 8.98
C THR A 426 -6.95 26.91 9.03
N TRP A 427 -7.04 25.80 8.31
CA TRP A 427 -6.12 24.68 8.46
C TRP A 427 -5.06 24.55 7.36
N PHE A 428 -5.29 25.13 6.18
CA PHE A 428 -4.29 25.14 5.09
C PHE A 428 -3.69 26.53 4.86
N THR A 429 -4.49 27.52 4.43
CA THR A 429 -3.91 28.81 4.01
C THR A 429 -3.22 29.58 5.13
N ASN A 430 -3.76 29.57 6.36
CA ASN A 430 -3.12 30.16 7.53
C ASN A 430 -1.79 29.47 7.90
N LYS A 431 -1.61 28.20 7.50
CA LYS A 431 -0.36 27.44 7.62
C LYS A 431 0.52 27.54 6.37
N ASN A 432 0.24 28.50 5.48
CA ASN A 432 0.95 28.73 4.23
C ASN A 432 0.89 27.55 3.23
N LYS A 433 -0.16 26.71 3.30
CA LYS A 433 -0.41 25.63 2.33
C LYS A 433 -1.39 26.09 1.25
N ALA A 434 -1.17 25.66 0.01
CA ALA A 434 -2.05 25.97 -1.10
C ALA A 434 -3.43 25.34 -0.94
N VAL A 435 -4.45 26.05 -1.43
CA VAL A 435 -5.81 25.55 -1.62
C VAL A 435 -6.19 25.85 -3.05
N PHE A 436 -6.40 24.78 -3.82
CA PHE A 436 -6.79 24.79 -5.22
C PHE A 436 -8.28 24.48 -5.29
N ASN A 437 -9.09 25.47 -5.63
CA ASN A 437 -10.55 25.34 -5.63
C ASN A 437 -11.12 25.29 -7.05
N ALA A 438 -11.96 24.33 -7.37
CA ALA A 438 -12.70 24.28 -8.62
C ALA A 438 -14.17 24.64 -8.37
N GLU A 439 -14.75 25.50 -9.20
CA GLU A 439 -16.17 25.81 -9.18
C GLU A 439 -16.78 25.51 -10.54
N TYR A 440 -18.04 25.08 -10.54
CA TYR A 440 -18.76 24.73 -11.75
C TYR A 440 -19.92 25.70 -11.98
N ARG A 441 -20.04 26.22 -13.21
CA ARG A 441 -21.26 26.93 -13.60
C ARG A 441 -22.44 25.99 -13.78
N LYS A 442 -22.18 24.78 -14.23
CA LYS A 442 -23.13 23.69 -14.25
C LYS A 442 -22.46 22.49 -13.60
N ASP A 443 -22.95 22.08 -12.44
CA ASP A 443 -22.39 20.91 -11.74
C ASP A 443 -22.81 19.59 -12.41
N SER A 444 -22.42 18.48 -11.77
CA SER A 444 -22.78 17.12 -12.16
C SER A 444 -24.28 16.83 -11.99
N GLY A 445 -24.96 17.44 -11.01
CA GLY A 445 -26.41 17.35 -10.79
C GLY A 445 -27.26 18.12 -11.81
N GLY A 446 -26.64 19.01 -12.59
CA GLY A 446 -27.27 19.84 -13.60
C GLY A 446 -27.71 21.23 -13.12
N ASP A 447 -27.44 21.58 -11.87
CA ASP A 447 -27.74 22.88 -11.29
C ASP A 447 -26.82 23.96 -11.88
N ILE A 448 -27.40 25.13 -12.15
CA ILE A 448 -26.68 26.24 -12.79
C ILE A 448 -26.41 27.36 -11.77
N ILE A 449 -25.13 27.63 -11.54
CA ILE A 449 -24.66 28.76 -10.73
C ILE A 449 -24.04 29.82 -11.65
N ASN A 450 -24.64 31.01 -11.63
CA ASN A 450 -24.14 32.15 -12.37
C ASN A 450 -23.03 32.86 -11.60
N TRP A 451 -21.83 32.27 -11.52
CA TRP A 451 -20.65 32.93 -10.95
C TRP A 451 -20.38 34.27 -11.66
N THR A 452 -20.51 35.39 -10.94
CA THR A 452 -20.58 36.73 -11.57
C THR A 452 -19.32 37.59 -11.42
N SER A 453 -18.39 37.28 -10.50
CA SER A 453 -17.17 38.07 -10.35
C SER A 453 -15.98 37.33 -9.72
N CYS A 454 -14.78 37.87 -9.97
CA CYS A 454 -13.51 37.45 -9.37
C CYS A 454 -13.03 38.33 -8.20
N THR A 455 -13.87 39.22 -7.65
CA THR A 455 -13.37 40.27 -6.74
C THR A 455 -14.32 40.62 -5.58
N GLY A 456 -15.16 39.68 -5.13
CA GLY A 456 -16.17 39.94 -4.09
C GLY A 456 -16.22 38.92 -2.96
N THR A 457 -17.06 39.21 -1.95
CA THR A 457 -17.49 38.26 -0.92
C THR A 457 -18.99 38.06 -1.06
N GLY A 458 -19.46 36.81 -1.24
CA GLY A 458 -20.89 36.48 -1.34
C GLY A 458 -21.16 35.19 -2.11
N ALA A 459 -22.40 34.69 -2.03
CA ALA A 459 -22.80 33.36 -2.52
C ALA A 459 -22.64 33.10 -4.04
N THR A 460 -22.31 34.13 -4.84
CA THR A 460 -22.09 34.02 -6.30
C THR A 460 -20.70 34.51 -6.73
N CYS A 461 -19.77 34.63 -5.78
CA CYS A 461 -18.38 34.98 -6.04
C CYS A 461 -17.47 33.74 -5.97
N ALA A 462 -16.77 33.45 -7.06
CA ALA A 462 -15.84 32.30 -7.11
C ALA A 462 -14.50 32.58 -6.40
N CYS A 463 -14.31 33.79 -5.87
CA CYS A 463 -13.05 34.30 -5.35
C CYS A 463 -13.05 34.54 -3.82
N GLY A 464 -14.08 34.13 -3.08
CA GLY A 464 -14.00 34.13 -1.62
C GLY A 464 -15.31 34.19 -0.85
N GLU A 465 -15.32 33.42 0.24
CA GLU A 465 -16.17 33.64 1.41
C GLU A 465 -15.54 34.75 2.27
N SER A 466 -16.33 35.34 3.18
CA SER A 466 -15.82 36.38 4.08
C SER A 466 -14.57 35.95 4.84
N GLY A 467 -13.48 36.70 4.69
CA GLY A 467 -12.25 36.53 5.46
C GLY A 467 -11.07 35.94 4.70
N PHE A 468 -11.20 35.39 3.50
CA PHE A 468 -10.03 35.13 2.66
C PHE A 468 -9.44 36.46 2.17
N ALA A 469 -8.12 36.63 2.24
CA ALA A 469 -7.49 37.73 1.51
C ALA A 469 -7.43 37.36 0.03
N GLN A 470 -7.50 38.37 -0.85
CA GLN A 470 -7.36 38.15 -2.29
C GLN A 470 -6.06 37.38 -2.57
N GLY A 471 -6.17 36.23 -3.23
CA GLY A 471 -5.06 35.37 -3.59
C GLY A 471 -4.58 34.37 -2.55
N ASP A 472 -5.23 34.23 -1.40
CA ASP A 472 -4.93 33.13 -0.45
C ASP A 472 -5.34 31.76 -1.04
N MET A 473 -6.49 31.72 -1.73
CA MET A 473 -7.03 30.56 -2.45
C MET A 473 -7.08 30.87 -3.94
N ARG A 474 -6.79 29.89 -4.80
CA ARG A 474 -6.87 30.07 -6.25
C ARG A 474 -8.00 29.23 -6.83
N THR A 475 -8.96 29.88 -7.48
CA THR A 475 -10.14 29.20 -8.01
C THR A 475 -10.10 29.09 -9.54
N LEU A 476 -10.38 27.91 -10.07
CA LEU A 476 -10.71 27.66 -11.46
C LEU A 476 -12.24 27.59 -11.59
N VAL A 477 -12.84 28.30 -12.54
CA VAL A 477 -14.29 28.22 -12.79
C VAL A 477 -14.54 27.60 -14.15
N PHE A 478 -15.05 26.37 -14.17
CA PHE A 478 -15.37 25.64 -15.39
C PHE A 478 -16.82 25.84 -15.80
N SER A 479 -17.09 25.69 -17.10
CA SER A 479 -18.46 25.85 -17.64
C SER A 479 -19.37 24.67 -17.26
N THR A 480 -18.78 23.48 -17.08
CA THR A 480 -19.44 22.24 -16.62
C THR A 480 -18.52 21.49 -15.66
N ALA A 481 -19.00 20.43 -15.01
CA ALA A 481 -18.19 19.49 -14.23
C ALA A 481 -17.12 18.71 -15.03
N SER A 482 -16.96 18.96 -16.33
CA SER A 482 -15.87 18.39 -17.14
C SER A 482 -14.55 19.09 -16.84
N VAL A 483 -13.60 18.37 -16.24
CA VAL A 483 -12.31 18.91 -15.81
C VAL A 483 -11.33 18.97 -16.98
N ARG A 484 -11.51 20.01 -17.81
CA ARG A 484 -10.68 20.30 -18.98
C ARG A 484 -10.24 21.76 -19.02
N TYR A 485 -8.99 22.02 -19.38
CA TYR A 485 -8.46 23.38 -19.44
C TYR A 485 -9.18 24.26 -20.47
N ASP A 486 -9.72 23.68 -21.53
CA ASP A 486 -10.48 24.38 -22.57
C ASP A 486 -11.96 24.59 -22.20
N ASN A 487 -12.43 23.95 -21.13
CA ASN A 487 -13.73 24.18 -20.51
C ASN A 487 -13.69 25.32 -19.46
N LEU A 488 -12.49 25.83 -19.17
CA LEU A 488 -12.27 26.89 -18.20
C LEU A 488 -12.84 28.20 -18.70
N GLN A 489 -13.76 28.78 -17.94
CA GLN A 489 -14.38 30.04 -18.31
C GLN A 489 -13.56 31.23 -17.82
N PHE A 490 -13.13 31.20 -16.58
CA PHE A 490 -12.25 32.22 -16.01
C PHE A 490 -11.51 31.68 -14.78
N THR A 491 -10.51 32.44 -14.38
CA THR A 491 -9.66 32.15 -13.23
C THR A 491 -9.78 33.25 -12.19
N CYS A 492 -9.67 32.82 -10.95
CA CYS A 492 -9.85 33.62 -9.75
C CYS A 492 -8.53 33.60 -8.99
N TRP A 493 -7.70 34.62 -9.24
CA TRP A 493 -6.41 34.82 -8.58
C TRP A 493 -6.53 35.94 -7.55
#